data_AF-A0A931YFT0-F1
#
_entry.id   AF-A0A931YFT0-F1
#
_cell.length_a   1.000
_cell.length_b   1.000
_cell.length_c   1.000
_cell.angle_alpha   90.00
_cell.angle_beta   90.00
_cell.angle_gamma   90.00
#
_symmetry.space_group_name_H-M   'P 1'
#
loop_
_entity.id
_entity.type
_entity.pdbx_description
1 polymer ?
#
loop_
_entity_poly.entity_id
_entity_poly.type
_entity_poly.pdbx_seq_one_letter_code
_entity_poly.pdbx_strand_id
1 'polypeptide(L)' 'LAARMAQRVPQADGSTKVEPLMDVAHVAKAVVYMASLPLEANVQFMTVMATKMPFVGRG' A
#
# COMPACT_ATOMS: atom_id res chain seq x y z
N LEU A 1 5.53 8.65 10.91
CA LEU A 1 5.27 9.21 9.56
C LEU A 1 3.82 8.97 9.12
N ALA A 2 3.34 7.72 9.05
CA ALA A 2 1.98 7.38 8.61
C ALA A 2 0.82 7.93 9.47
N ALA A 3 1.08 8.27 10.75
CA ALA A 3 0.05 8.78 11.66
C ALA A 3 -0.63 10.07 11.17
N ARG A 4 0.04 10.88 10.33
CA ARG A 4 -0.58 12.09 9.73
C ARG A 4 -1.55 11.76 8.60
N MET A 5 -1.30 10.69 7.84
CA MET A 5 -2.19 10.21 6.76
C MET A 5 -3.49 9.61 7.32
N ALA A 6 -3.46 9.12 8.56
CA ALA A 6 -4.65 8.70 9.31
C ALA A 6 -5.57 9.88 9.68
N GLN A 7 -5.05 11.11 9.63
CA GLN A 7 -5.81 12.33 9.88
C GLN A 7 -6.22 12.92 8.52
N ARG A 8 -7.28 13.73 8.51
CA ARG A 8 -7.78 14.39 7.30
C ARG A 8 -6.64 15.12 6.57
N VAL A 9 -6.21 14.60 5.43
CA VAL A 9 -5.15 15.16 4.58
C VAL A 9 -5.71 15.57 3.21
N PRO A 10 -5.20 16.65 2.60
CA PRO A 10 -5.59 17.06 1.26
C PRO A 10 -5.31 15.96 0.23
N GLN A 11 -6.31 15.64 -0.58
CA GLN A 11 -6.23 14.66 -1.66
C GLN A 11 -5.97 15.37 -3.00
N ALA A 12 -5.60 14.60 -4.02
CA ALA A 12 -5.36 15.11 -5.37
C ALA A 12 -6.61 15.73 -6.03
N ASP A 13 -7.82 15.35 -5.59
CA ASP A 13 -9.11 15.91 -6.02
C ASP A 13 -9.47 17.23 -5.29
N GLY A 14 -8.58 17.75 -4.44
CA GLY A 14 -8.79 18.97 -3.65
C GLY A 14 -9.63 18.77 -2.38
N SER A 15 -10.17 17.56 -2.15
CA SER A 15 -10.93 17.26 -0.92
C SER A 15 -10.01 16.92 0.25
N THR A 16 -10.46 17.13 1.49
CA THR A 16 -9.73 16.66 2.68
C THR A 16 -10.36 15.38 3.21
N LYS A 17 -9.69 14.25 3.02
CA LYS A 17 -10.18 12.92 3.40
C LYS A 17 -9.12 12.20 4.24
N VAL A 18 -9.57 11.21 5.01
CA VAL A 18 -8.65 10.27 5.66
C VAL A 18 -8.11 9.35 4.57
N GLU A 19 -6.78 9.21 4.46
CA GLU A 19 -6.22 8.26 3.52
C GLU A 19 -6.48 6.82 3.97
N PRO A 20 -6.90 5.93 3.07
CA PRO A 20 -7.00 4.52 3.38
C PRO A 20 -5.61 3.96 3.72
N LEU A 21 -5.44 3.54 4.97
CA LEU A 21 -4.24 2.86 5.43
C LEU A 21 -4.38 1.34 5.29
N MET A 22 -3.24 0.67 5.22
CA MET A 22 -3.14 -0.78 5.25
C MET A 22 -2.39 -1.20 6.52
N ASP A 23 -2.81 -2.31 7.13
CA ASP A 23 -2.08 -2.93 8.23
C ASP A 23 -0.69 -3.39 7.75
N VAL A 24 0.34 -3.01 8.49
CA VAL A 24 1.75 -3.39 8.25
C VAL A 24 1.95 -4.90 8.20
N ALA A 25 1.08 -5.68 8.86
CA ALA A 25 1.10 -7.14 8.80
C ALA A 25 0.95 -7.68 7.37
N HIS A 26 0.24 -6.97 6.48
CA HIS A 26 0.13 -7.38 5.07
C HIS A 26 1.44 -7.24 4.32
N VAL A 27 2.21 -6.18 4.57
CA VAL A 27 3.55 -6.01 3.98
C VAL A 27 4.50 -7.08 4.50
N ALA A 28 4.45 -7.38 5.81
CA ALA A 28 5.27 -8.44 6.40
C ALA A 28 4.99 -9.80 5.75
N LYS A 29 3.72 -10.16 5.57
CA LYS A 29 3.33 -11.40 4.87
C LYS A 29 3.83 -11.44 3.43
N ALA A 30 3.79 -10.30 2.73
CA ALA A 30 4.26 -10.20 1.35
C ALA A 30 5.78 -10.43 1.26
N VAL A 31 6.55 -9.88 2.20
CA VAL A 31 8.01 -10.12 2.29
C VAL A 31 8.32 -11.57 2.62
N VAL A 32 7.60 -12.17 3.58
CA VAL A 32 7.76 -13.60 3.91
C VAL A 32 7.46 -14.48 2.70
N TYR A 33 6.41 -14.16 1.94
CA TYR A 33 6.10 -14.87 0.70
C TYR A 33 7.26 -14.80 -0.30
N MET A 34 7.79 -13.60 -0.57
CA MET A 34 8.94 -13.44 -1.48
C MET A 34 10.16 -14.26 -1.01
N ALA A 35 10.44 -14.26 0.28
CA ALA A 35 11.56 -15.01 0.87
C ALA A 35 11.34 -16.53 0.87
N SER A 36 10.08 -17.00 0.77
CA SER A 36 9.75 -18.42 0.76
C SER A 36 9.88 -19.09 -0.60
N LEU A 37 10.12 -18.32 -1.66
CA LEU A 37 10.24 -18.82 -3.02
C LEU A 37 11.56 -19.59 -3.22
N PRO A 38 11.56 -20.64 -4.07
CA PRO A 38 12.79 -21.33 -4.43
C PRO A 38 13.69 -20.42 -5.27
N LEU A 39 15.00 -20.70 -5.32
CA LEU A 39 16.01 -19.79 -5.87
C LEU A 39 15.85 -19.47 -7.37
N GLU A 40 15.17 -20.34 -8.11
CA GLU A 40 14.82 -20.16 -9.51
C GLU A 40 13.63 -19.21 -9.73
N ALA A 41 12.89 -18.87 -8.67
CA ALA A 41 11.72 -17.99 -8.73
C ALA A 41 12.00 -16.65 -8.03
N ASN A 42 11.66 -15.55 -8.72
CA ASN A 42 11.88 -14.22 -8.21
C ASN A 42 10.65 -13.33 -8.40
N VAL A 43 10.27 -12.59 -7.35
CA VAL A 43 9.31 -11.49 -7.44
C VAL A 43 10.11 -10.21 -7.61
N GLN A 44 10.35 -9.81 -8.85
CA GLN A 44 11.16 -8.65 -9.16
C GLN A 44 10.50 -7.33 -8.72
N PHE A 45 9.18 -7.23 -8.89
CA PHE A 45 8.40 -6.09 -8.41
C PHE A 45 7.03 -6.56 -7.91
N MET A 46 6.59 -5.99 -6.79
CA MET A 46 5.28 -6.22 -6.21
C MET A 46 4.78 -4.93 -5.59
N THR A 47 3.55 -4.55 -5.93
CA THR A 47 2.87 -3.40 -5.32
C THR A 47 1.75 -3.91 -4.42
N VAL A 48 1.80 -3.56 -3.14
CA VAL A 48 0.75 -3.88 -2.17
C VAL A 48 0.07 -2.57 -1.77
N MET A 49 -1.26 -2.54 -1.81
CA MET A 49 -2.02 -1.30 -1.69
C MET A 49 -3.26 -1.49 -0.83
N ALA A 50 -3.64 -0.45 -0.07
CA ALA A 50 -4.94 -0.39 0.56
C ALA A 50 -6.04 -0.33 -0.53
N THR A 51 -7.07 -1.18 -0.44
CA THR A 51 -8.06 -1.40 -1.51
C THR A 51 -8.74 -0.12 -2.04
N LYS A 52 -8.89 0.90 -1.19
CA LYS A 52 -9.56 2.17 -1.54
C LYS A 52 -8.59 3.30 -1.86
N MET A 53 -7.29 3.03 -1.92
CA MET A 53 -6.29 4.06 -2.20
C MET A 53 -6.49 4.60 -3.64
N PRO A 54 -6.61 5.91 -3.84
CA PRO A 54 -6.85 6.51 -5.15
C PRO A 54 -5.53 6.63 -5.94
N PHE A 55 -4.84 5.51 -6.16
CA PHE A 55 -3.57 5.45 -6.88
C PHE A 55 -3.70 4.90 -8.31
N VAL A 56 -4.65 3.97 -8.53
CA VAL A 56 -4.88 3.34 -9.84
C VAL A 56 -6.27 3.70 -10.34
N GLY A 57 -6.30 4.54 -11.38
CA GLY A 57 -7.50 5.09 -12.02
C GLY A 57 -7.18 6.39 -12.76
N ARG A 58 -8.01 6.80 -13.72
CA ARG A 58 -8.02 8.20 -14.19
C ARG A 58 -8.90 8.95 -13.18
N GLY A 59 -8.34 9.96 -12.53
CA GLY A 59 -8.95 10.71 -11.41
C GLY A 59 -10.42 11.01 -11.59
#